data_AF-Q5MGC7-F1
#
_entry.id   AF-Q5MGC7-F1
#
_cell.length_a   1.000
_cell.length_b   1.000
_cell.length_c   1.000
_cell.angle_alpha   90.00
_cell.angle_beta   90.00
_cell.angle_gamma   90.00
#
_symmetry.space_group_name_H-M   'P 1'
#
loop_
_entity.id
_entity.type
_entity.pdbx_description
1 polymer ?
#
loop_
_entity_poly.entity_id
_entity_poly.type
_entity_poly.pdbx_seq_one_letter_code
_entity_poly.pdbx_strand_id
1 'polypeptide(L)'
;MRKFVVIIFFLYMFNLVNSFEYDSKGDYDDDAGDSSYVPEPREHSSYSEDANKPTYDIKDAPKLFDKFVKDYSKHYDSESDYKNHYNNFVKNLEEIIKTNNNAKGYYTDINTFADLDEKEMASYVGGGFQ
;
A
#
# COMPACT_ATOMS: atom_id res chain seq x y z
N MET A 1 9.97 33.64 -30.85
CA MET A 1 10.36 32.24 -31.06
C MET A 1 10.95 31.69 -29.77
N ARG A 2 10.13 31.01 -28.93
CA ARG A 2 10.56 30.35 -27.66
C ARG A 2 9.35 29.62 -27.04
N LYS A 3 8.76 28.66 -27.75
CA LYS A 3 7.63 27.83 -27.23
C LYS A 3 7.66 26.36 -27.69
N PHE A 4 8.76 25.88 -28.27
CA PHE A 4 8.82 24.52 -28.83
C PHE A 4 9.75 23.55 -28.10
N VAL A 5 10.42 23.95 -27.01
CA VAL A 5 11.38 23.06 -26.31
C VAL A 5 10.73 22.22 -25.21
N VAL A 6 9.57 22.61 -24.67
CA VAL A 6 8.95 21.88 -23.54
C VAL A 6 8.18 20.63 -23.98
N ILE A 7 7.75 20.55 -25.25
CA ILE A 7 6.98 19.41 -25.76
C ILE A 7 7.87 18.18 -26.01
N ILE A 8 9.17 18.37 -26.27
CA ILE A 8 10.09 17.26 -26.56
C ILE A 8 10.47 16.48 -25.29
N PHE A 9 10.40 17.09 -24.10
CA PHE A 9 10.72 16.40 -22.84
C PHE A 9 9.62 15.44 -22.35
N PHE A 10 8.37 15.64 -22.76
CA PHE A 10 7.26 14.75 -22.37
C PHE A 10 7.14 13.49 -23.22
N LEU A 11 7.75 13.44 -24.42
CA LEU A 11 7.72 12.27 -25.29
C LEU A 11 8.83 11.24 -24.98
N TYR A 12 9.80 11.57 -24.13
CA TYR A 12 10.92 10.67 -23.82
C TYR A 12 10.71 9.80 -22.57
N MET A 13 9.63 10.02 -21.80
CA MET A 13 9.30 9.21 -20.61
C MET A 13 8.24 8.13 -20.87
N PHE A 14 7.79 7.97 -22.13
CA PHE A 14 6.78 6.98 -22.53
C PHE A 14 7.38 5.74 -23.21
N ASN A 15 8.67 5.44 -23.00
CA ASN A 15 9.32 4.26 -23.58
C ASN A 15 10.13 3.51 -22.53
N LEU A 16 9.48 2.96 -21.51
CA LEU A 16 10.03 1.89 -20.66
C LEU A 16 8.88 1.06 -20.05
N VAL A 17 7.87 0.72 -20.86
CA VAL A 17 7.14 -0.53 -20.64
C VAL A 17 8.04 -1.62 -21.21
N ASN A 18 8.97 -2.12 -20.39
CA ASN A 18 9.58 -3.40 -20.70
C ASN A 18 8.50 -4.46 -20.51
N SER A 19 8.02 -4.99 -21.62
CA SER A 19 7.33 -6.26 -21.71
C SER A 19 8.22 -7.33 -21.09
N PHE A 20 7.98 -7.68 -19.82
CA PHE A 20 8.43 -8.95 -19.30
C PHE A 20 7.39 -9.99 -19.76
N GLU A 21 7.62 -10.48 -20.97
CA GLU A 21 6.93 -11.63 -21.54
C GLU A 21 7.18 -12.81 -20.61
N TYR A 22 6.16 -13.20 -19.85
CA TYR A 22 6.19 -14.41 -19.05
C TYR A 22 5.86 -15.57 -20.00
N ASP A 23 6.86 -16.33 -20.41
CA ASP A 23 6.66 -17.58 -21.16
C ASP A 23 6.07 -18.63 -20.21
N SER A 24 4.75 -18.66 -20.13
CA SER A 24 4.01 -19.70 -19.42
C SER A 24 3.80 -20.89 -20.34
N LYS A 25 4.87 -21.66 -20.59
CA LYS A 25 4.75 -23.07 -20.98
C LYS A 25 4.56 -23.91 -19.71
N GLY A 26 3.31 -23.99 -19.25
CA GLY A 26 2.89 -25.01 -18.30
C GLY A 26 2.41 -26.21 -19.09
N ASP A 27 3.30 -27.17 -19.31
CA ASP A 27 2.92 -28.51 -19.73
C ASP A 27 2.23 -29.16 -18.53
N TYR A 28 0.89 -29.13 -18.51
CA TYR A 28 0.12 -29.91 -17.55
C TYR A 28 0.11 -31.36 -18.04
N ASP A 29 1.09 -32.13 -17.58
CA ASP A 29 0.99 -33.59 -17.58
C ASP A 29 -0.06 -33.97 -16.54
N ASP A 30 -1.18 -34.52 -17.02
CA ASP A 30 -2.26 -35.13 -16.23
C ASP A 30 -1.75 -36.41 -15.52
N ASP A 31 -0.91 -36.24 -14.50
CA ASP A 31 -0.57 -37.34 -13.59
C ASP A 31 -1.54 -37.35 -12.41
N ALA A 32 -2.60 -38.14 -12.58
CA ALA A 32 -3.44 -38.63 -11.49
C ALA A 32 -2.58 -39.48 -10.52
N GLY A 33 -1.99 -38.84 -9.51
CA GLY A 33 -1.07 -39.49 -8.58
C GLY A 33 -1.32 -39.11 -7.12
N ASP A 34 -1.97 -40.03 -6.41
CA ASP A 34 -1.91 -40.33 -4.97
C ASP A 34 -2.07 -39.19 -3.93
N SER A 35 -3.20 -39.28 -3.22
CA SER A 35 -3.55 -38.53 -2.02
C SER A 35 -2.66 -38.94 -0.83
N SER A 36 -1.43 -38.44 -0.77
CA SER A 36 -0.66 -38.41 0.47
C SER A 36 0.35 -37.24 0.52
N TYR A 37 -0.10 -36.02 0.22
CA TYR A 37 0.66 -34.83 0.60
C TYR A 37 0.63 -34.68 2.13
N VAL A 38 1.60 -35.28 2.80
CA VAL A 38 1.97 -34.93 4.17
C VAL A 38 2.73 -33.62 4.06
N PRO A 39 2.19 -32.48 4.55
CA PRO A 39 2.93 -31.23 4.51
C PRO A 39 4.22 -31.44 5.32
N GLU A 40 5.36 -31.26 4.67
CA GLU A 40 6.62 -31.15 5.40
C GLU A 40 6.45 -30.09 6.50
N PRO A 41 6.92 -30.34 7.73
CA PRO A 41 6.81 -29.38 8.81
C PRO A 41 7.40 -28.06 8.32
N ARG A 42 6.55 -27.04 8.13
CA ARG A 42 7.05 -25.69 7.89
C ARG A 42 7.93 -25.38 9.09
N GLU A 43 9.23 -25.26 8.87
CA GLU A 43 10.12 -24.68 9.86
C GLU A 43 9.53 -23.32 10.22
N HIS A 44 8.84 -23.27 11.37
CA HIS A 44 8.49 -22.04 12.04
C HIS A 44 9.81 -21.44 12.53
N SER A 45 10.54 -20.86 11.59
CA SER A 45 11.63 -19.94 11.87
C SER A 45 11.12 -18.97 12.92
N SER A 46 11.83 -18.94 14.04
CA SER A 46 11.54 -18.11 15.20
C SER A 46 11.85 -16.64 14.90
N TYR A 47 11.32 -16.10 13.82
CA TYR A 47 11.26 -14.67 13.62
C TYR A 47 10.38 -14.12 14.73
N SER A 48 10.95 -13.31 15.61
CA SER A 48 10.16 -12.55 16.57
C SER A 48 9.21 -11.66 15.77
N GLU A 49 7.92 -12.03 15.75
CA GLU A 49 6.87 -11.32 15.01
C GLU A 49 6.84 -9.82 15.34
N ASP A 50 7.31 -9.44 16.54
CA ASP A 50 7.34 -8.07 17.02
C ASP A 50 8.51 -7.21 16.51
N ALA A 51 9.59 -7.79 15.96
CA ALA A 51 10.77 -7.01 15.56
C ALA A 51 10.51 -6.05 14.39
N ASN A 52 9.49 -6.32 13.58
CA ASN A 52 9.14 -5.52 12.40
C ASN A 52 7.84 -4.72 12.58
N LYS A 53 7.25 -4.69 13.78
CA LYS A 53 5.99 -4.00 14.05
C LYS A 53 6.19 -2.48 13.99
N PRO A 54 5.49 -1.74 13.10
CA PRO A 54 5.57 -0.28 13.06
C PRO A 54 5.03 0.33 14.36
N THR A 55 5.77 1.30 14.89
CA THR A 55 5.41 2.07 16.08
C THR A 55 5.42 3.55 15.76
N TYR A 56 4.38 4.27 16.21
CA TYR A 56 4.22 5.71 15.99
C TYR A 56 3.82 6.41 17.28
N ASP A 57 4.21 7.68 17.40
CA ASP A 57 3.64 8.61 18.38
C ASP A 57 2.63 9.52 17.64
N ILE A 58 1.44 9.68 18.22
CA ILE A 58 0.42 10.58 17.67
C ILE A 58 0.90 12.03 17.59
N LYS A 59 1.86 12.44 18.44
CA LYS A 59 2.46 13.78 18.40
C LYS A 59 3.27 14.02 17.13
N ASP A 60 3.75 12.95 16.48
CA ASP A 60 4.49 13.03 15.23
C ASP A 60 3.57 13.10 14.00
N ALA A 61 2.24 13.09 14.17
CA ALA A 61 1.28 13.10 13.06
C ALA A 61 1.54 14.19 12.00
N PRO A 62 1.89 15.45 12.33
CA PRO A 62 2.22 16.45 11.31
C PRO A 62 3.42 16.03 10.44
N LYS A 63 4.49 15.54 11.07
CA LYS A 63 5.70 15.10 10.39
C LYS A 63 5.47 13.83 9.58
N LEU A 64 4.67 12.90 10.11
CA LEU A 64 4.31 11.66 9.44
C LEU A 64 3.43 11.94 8.21
N PHE A 65 2.50 12.90 8.31
CA PHE A 65 1.69 13.31 7.17
C PHE A 65 2.53 13.97 6.08
N ASP A 66 3.45 14.87 6.45
CA ASP A 66 4.39 15.48 5.48
C ASP A 66 5.24 14.44 4.74
N LYS A 67 5.64 13.38 5.44
CA LYS A 67 6.35 12.25 4.83
C LYS A 67 5.42 11.44 3.93
N PHE A 68 4.23 11.09 4.42
CA PHE A 68 3.20 10.36 3.69
C PHE A 68 2.85 11.03 2.35
N VAL A 69 2.64 12.35 2.35
CA VAL A 69 2.33 13.12 1.13
C VAL A 69 3.44 12.98 0.09
N LYS A 70 4.71 12.95 0.52
CA LYS A 70 5.86 12.79 -0.38
C LYS A 70 6.00 11.35 -0.87
N ASP A 71 5.95 10.39 0.05
CA ASP A 71 6.18 8.98 -0.23
C ASP A 71 5.13 8.41 -1.19
N TYR A 72 3.87 8.87 -1.05
CA TYR A 72 2.75 8.44 -1.90
C TYR A 72 2.39 9.46 -2.98
N SER A 73 3.20 10.51 -3.16
CA SER A 73 2.99 11.57 -4.16
C SER A 73 1.56 12.11 -4.15
N LYS A 74 1.03 12.39 -2.96
CA LYS A 74 -0.33 12.89 -2.77
C LYS A 74 -0.43 14.34 -3.24
N HIS A 75 -1.55 14.64 -3.88
CA HIS A 75 -1.92 15.98 -4.33
C HIS A 75 -3.34 16.26 -3.89
N TYR A 76 -3.57 17.47 -3.38
CA TYR A 76 -4.85 17.91 -2.87
C TYR A 76 -5.28 19.17 -3.59
N ASP A 77 -6.57 19.26 -3.91
CA ASP A 77 -7.10 20.28 -4.83
C ASP A 77 -7.23 21.65 -4.15
N SER A 78 -7.29 21.68 -2.82
CA SER A 78 -7.46 22.90 -2.04
C SER A 78 -6.90 22.77 -0.63
N GLU A 79 -6.79 23.89 0.09
CA GLU A 79 -6.45 23.90 1.51
C GLU A 79 -7.49 23.15 2.37
N SER A 80 -8.78 23.25 2.00
CA SER A 80 -9.83 22.51 2.69
C SER A 80 -9.69 21.00 2.48
N ASP A 81 -9.31 20.60 1.28
CA ASP A 81 -9.08 19.20 0.92
C ASP A 81 -7.86 18.63 1.67
N TYR A 82 -6.74 19.36 1.65
CA TYR A 82 -5.55 19.05 2.46
C TYR A 82 -5.90 18.87 3.94
N LYS A 83 -6.70 19.77 4.51
CA LYS A 83 -7.10 19.71 5.92
C LYS A 83 -8.01 18.50 6.20
N ASN A 84 -8.91 18.16 5.29
CA ASN A 84 -9.76 16.98 5.43
C ASN A 84 -8.91 15.70 5.43
N HIS A 85 -8.02 15.54 4.46
CA HIS A 85 -7.12 14.40 4.39
C HIS A 85 -6.15 14.32 5.57
N TYR A 86 -5.66 15.46 6.08
CA TYR A 86 -4.86 15.47 7.31
C TYR A 86 -5.65 14.95 8.51
N ASN A 87 -6.91 15.37 8.68
CA ASN A 87 -7.75 14.89 9.78
C ASN A 87 -8.04 13.39 9.66
N ASN A 88 -8.33 12.91 8.45
CA ASN A 88 -8.52 11.49 8.17
C ASN A 88 -7.24 10.69 8.50
N PHE A 89 -6.08 11.21 8.08
CA PHE A 89 -4.79 10.61 8.41
C PHE A 89 -4.54 10.50 9.91
N VAL A 90 -4.81 11.55 10.68
CA VAL A 90 -4.66 11.52 12.14
C VAL A 90 -5.56 10.44 12.75
N LYS A 91 -6.83 10.36 12.33
CA LYS A 91 -7.77 9.33 12.79
C LYS A 91 -7.27 7.93 12.47
N ASN A 92 -6.85 7.69 11.23
CA ASN A 92 -6.36 6.38 10.81
C ASN A 92 -5.04 6.00 11.49
N LEU A 93 -4.17 6.98 11.81
CA LEU A 93 -2.96 6.77 12.58
C LEU A 93 -3.27 6.31 14.02
N GLU A 94 -4.28 6.89 14.67
CA GLU A 94 -4.74 6.42 15.99
C GLU A 94 -5.22 4.97 15.93
N GLU A 95 -5.94 4.59 14.88
CA GLU A 95 -6.41 3.23 14.66
C GLU A 95 -5.26 2.25 14.40
N ILE A 96 -4.24 2.64 13.64
CA ILE A 96 -3.01 1.85 13.44
C ILE A 96 -2.28 1.64 14.77
N ILE A 97 -2.04 2.71 15.54
CA ILE A 97 -1.38 2.62 16.86
C ILE A 97 -2.17 1.68 17.79
N LYS A 98 -3.49 1.86 17.86
CA LYS A 98 -4.36 1.02 18.69
C LYS A 98 -4.33 -0.44 18.23
N THR A 99 -4.38 -0.69 16.92
CA THR A 99 -4.37 -2.05 16.36
C THR A 99 -3.05 -2.74 16.66
N ASN A 100 -1.92 -2.10 16.39
CA ASN A 100 -0.59 -2.69 16.59
C ASN A 100 -0.28 -2.96 18.07
N ASN A 101 -0.83 -2.16 18.98
CA ASN A 101 -0.69 -2.37 20.42
C ASN A 101 -1.50 -3.57 20.94
N ASN A 102 -2.59 -3.95 20.27
CA ASN A 102 -3.54 -4.96 20.76
C ASN A 102 -3.53 -6.27 19.96
N ALA A 103 -3.20 -6.23 18.67
CA ALA A 103 -3.23 -7.37 17.77
C ALA A 103 -2.07 -8.34 18.02
N LYS A 104 -2.34 -9.63 17.84
CA LYS A 104 -1.35 -10.72 17.85
C LYS A 104 -1.34 -11.38 16.47
N GLY A 105 -0.16 -11.58 15.90
CA GLY A 105 0.01 -12.24 14.59
C GLY A 105 -0.23 -11.35 13.37
N TYR A 106 -0.59 -10.07 13.53
CA TYR A 106 -0.59 -9.09 12.44
C TYR A 106 -0.34 -7.66 12.95
N TYR A 107 0.09 -6.79 12.06
CA TYR A 107 0.22 -5.35 12.27
C TYR A 107 -0.23 -4.60 11.01
N THR A 108 -0.62 -3.34 11.19
CA THR A 108 -0.94 -2.40 10.12
C THR A 108 0.13 -1.30 10.06
N ASP A 109 0.24 -0.64 8.92
CA ASP A 109 1.23 0.41 8.66
C ASP A 109 0.54 1.57 7.93
N ILE A 110 1.15 2.75 7.98
CA ILE A 110 0.84 3.85 7.08
C ILE A 110 1.05 3.37 5.65
N ASN A 111 -0.01 3.39 4.87
CA ASN A 111 -0.01 2.99 3.46
C ASN A 111 -0.71 4.05 2.62
N THR A 112 -0.80 3.83 1.30
CA THR A 112 -1.37 4.82 0.36
C THR A 112 -2.82 5.25 0.69
N PHE A 113 -3.57 4.48 1.48
CA PHE A 113 -4.95 4.78 1.86
C PHE A 113 -5.08 5.43 3.24
N ALA A 114 -3.96 5.74 3.90
CA ALA A 114 -3.96 6.24 5.27
C ALA A 114 -4.68 7.58 5.46
N ASP A 115 -4.92 8.36 4.41
CA ASP A 115 -5.63 9.65 4.44
C ASP A 115 -7.09 9.59 3.97
N LEU A 116 -7.62 8.40 3.69
CA LEU A 116 -8.99 8.25 3.20
C LEU A 116 -9.99 8.09 4.35
N ASP A 117 -11.21 8.59 4.15
CA ASP A 117 -12.36 8.19 4.94
C ASP A 117 -13.01 6.88 4.42
N GLU A 118 -14.01 6.37 5.14
CA GLU A 118 -14.69 5.11 4.78
C GLU A 118 -15.40 5.18 3.41
N LYS A 119 -15.94 6.36 3.03
CA LYS A 119 -16.67 6.55 1.77
C LYS A 119 -15.68 6.61 0.61
N GLU A 120 -14.58 7.32 0.78
CA GLU A 120 -13.47 7.39 -0.17
C GLU A 120 -12.87 6.00 -0.36
N MET A 121 -12.56 5.29 0.73
CA MET A 121 -12.07 3.92 0.69
C MET A 121 -13.01 2.99 -0.10
N ALA A 122 -14.33 3.09 0.12
CA ALA A 122 -15.33 2.29 -0.59
C ALA A 122 -15.28 2.49 -2.12
N SER A 123 -14.88 3.67 -2.59
CA SER A 123 -14.70 3.93 -4.02
C SER A 123 -13.51 3.17 -4.62
N TYR A 124 -12.46 2.90 -3.82
CA TYR A 124 -11.25 2.17 -4.26
C TYR A 124 -11.42 0.65 -4.19
N VAL A 125 -12.15 0.13 -3.21
CA VAL A 125 -12.31 -1.32 -3.01
C VAL A 125 -13.47 -1.92 -3.79
N GLY A 126 -14.15 -1.13 -4.63
CA GLY A 126 -15.25 -1.61 -5.47
C GLY A 126 -16.52 -1.88 -4.66
N GLY A 127 -17.00 -0.85 -3.92
CA GLY A 127 -18.37 -0.72 -3.40
C GLY A 127 -19.11 -2.00 -3.00
N GLY A 128 -19.11 -2.34 -1.71
CA GLY A 128 -19.77 -3.55 -1.24
C GLY A 128 -20.23 -3.54 0.22
N PHE A 129 -21.08 -2.59 0.59
CA PHE A 129 -22.14 -2.82 1.59
C PHE A 129 -23.36 -2.00 1.15
N GLN A 130 -24.25 -2.63 0.38
CA GLN A 130 -25.65 -2.21 0.26
C GLN A 130 -26.45 -2.78 1.43
#